data_AF-A0A2E7KXF2-F1
#
_entry.id   AF-A0A2E7KXF2-F1
#
_cell.length_a   1.000
_cell.length_b   1.000
_cell.length_c   1.000
_cell.angle_alpha   90.00
_cell.angle_beta   90.00
_cell.angle_gamma   90.00
#
_symmetry.space_group_name_H-M   'P 1'
#
loop_
_entity.id
_entity.type
_entity.pdbx_description
1 polymer ?
#
loop_
_entity_poly.entity_id
_entity_poly.type
_entity_poly.pdbx_seq_one_letter_code
_entity_poly.pdbx_strand_id
1 'polypeptide(L)'
;VGIERGPLRNAVISPLNDLMRRNNTYFRIEELRHGNKKKIDRIVWALQGRFENGVIKLCPGDWTDAFLDELFQFPDPLTHDDMPDSLSYIDQMAQVSYWDQYELDEHEYTDAQVGY
;
A
#
# COMPACT_ATOMS: atom_id res chain seq x y z
N VAL A 1 -8.68 0.07 -1.97
CA VAL A 1 -8.60 -0.93 -0.87
C VAL A 1 -7.82 -2.12 -1.39
N GLY A 2 -6.69 -2.43 -0.77
CA GLY A 2 -5.91 -3.62 -1.10
C GLY A 2 -6.35 -4.79 -0.24
N ILE A 3 -6.53 -5.95 -0.85
CA ILE A 3 -6.85 -7.19 -0.15
C ILE A 3 -5.86 -8.24 -0.60
N GLU A 4 -5.20 -8.90 0.36
CA GLU A 4 -4.33 -10.02 0.09
C GLU A 4 -5.07 -11.13 -0.67
N ARG A 5 -4.43 -11.67 -1.70
CA ARG A 5 -4.95 -12.84 -2.42
C ARG A 5 -5.04 -14.05 -1.49
N GLY A 6 -6.24 -14.58 -1.30
CA GLY A 6 -6.42 -15.81 -0.52
C GLY A 6 -7.89 -16.18 -0.29
N PRO A 7 -8.16 -17.23 0.49
CA PRO A 7 -9.51 -17.68 0.83
C PRO A 7 -10.33 -16.58 1.54
N LEU A 8 -9.68 -15.82 2.42
CA LEU A 8 -10.31 -14.72 3.18
C LEU A 8 -10.88 -13.63 2.26
N ARG A 9 -10.19 -13.31 1.15
CA ARG A 9 -10.71 -12.38 0.15
C ARG A 9 -12.10 -12.80 -0.34
N ASN A 10 -12.24 -14.06 -0.76
CA ASN A 10 -13.51 -14.55 -1.32
C ASN A 10 -14.66 -14.46 -0.31
N ALA A 11 -14.36 -14.60 0.98
CA ALA A 11 -15.34 -14.44 2.06
C ALA A 11 -15.73 -12.96 2.30
N VAL A 12 -14.80 -12.01 2.12
CA VAL A 12 -15.02 -10.59 2.45
C VAL A 12 -15.61 -9.78 1.29
N ILE A 13 -15.37 -10.17 0.03
CA ILE A 13 -15.83 -9.41 -1.15
C ILE A 13 -17.36 -9.24 -1.17
N SER A 14 -18.12 -10.30 -0.87
CA SER A 14 -19.59 -10.22 -0.88
C SER A 14 -20.14 -9.27 0.19
N PRO A 15 -19.79 -9.42 1.49
CA PRO A 15 -20.14 -8.44 2.52
C PRO A 15 -19.68 -7.01 2.22
N LEU A 16 -18.47 -6.85 1.67
CA LEU A 16 -17.94 -5.53 1.34
C LEU A 16 -18.76 -4.85 0.24
N ASN A 17 -19.16 -5.57 -0.80
CA ASN A 17 -20.03 -5.04 -1.85
C ASN A 17 -21.41 -4.66 -1.30
N ASP A 18 -21.97 -5.43 -0.37
CA ASP A 18 -23.22 -5.08 0.29
C ASP A 18 -23.10 -3.76 1.07
N LEU A 19 -22.00 -3.58 1.81
CA LEU A 19 -21.70 -2.33 2.51
C LEU A 19 -21.50 -1.15 1.57
N MET A 20 -20.78 -1.35 0.45
CA MET A 20 -20.60 -0.31 -0.58
C MET A 20 -21.93 0.17 -1.15
N ARG A 21 -22.86 -0.75 -1.44
CA ARG A 21 -24.21 -0.41 -1.92
C ARG A 21 -25.02 0.32 -0.85
N ARG A 22 -25.00 -0.16 0.40
CA ARG A 22 -25.73 0.48 1.52
C ARG A 22 -25.25 1.91 1.79
N ASN A 23 -23.94 2.14 1.69
CA ASN A 23 -23.33 3.43 1.97
C ASN A 23 -23.14 4.30 0.72
N ASN A 24 -23.60 3.83 -0.46
CA ASN A 24 -23.40 4.46 -1.76
C ASN A 24 -21.94 4.93 -2.01
N THR A 25 -20.97 4.16 -1.53
CA THR A 25 -19.54 4.47 -1.61
C THR A 25 -18.82 3.26 -2.18
N TYR A 26 -18.15 3.44 -3.33
CA TYR A 26 -17.53 2.34 -4.07
C TYR A 26 -16.02 2.50 -4.08
N PHE A 27 -15.31 1.48 -3.60
CA PHE A 27 -13.84 1.46 -3.58
C PHE A 27 -13.30 0.64 -4.74
N ARG A 28 -12.18 1.08 -5.32
CA ARG A 28 -11.36 0.20 -6.17
C ARG A 28 -10.73 -0.87 -5.28
N ILE A 29 -11.01 -2.13 -5.57
CA ILE A 29 -10.41 -3.27 -4.86
C ILE A 29 -9.22 -3.75 -5.67
N GLU A 30 -8.05 -3.74 -5.05
CA GLU A 30 -6.79 -4.22 -5.63
C GLU A 30 -6.37 -5.53 -4.95
N GLU A 31 -5.93 -6.48 -5.76
CA GLU A 31 -5.49 -7.78 -5.28
C GLU A 31 -3.97 -7.77 -5.07
N LEU A 32 -3.55 -7.92 -3.82
CA LEU A 32 -2.15 -7.86 -3.43
C LEU A 32 -1.52 -9.26 -3.45
N ARG A 33 -0.23 -9.32 -3.79
CA ARG A 33 0.49 -10.59 -3.96
C ARG A 33 1.78 -10.58 -3.15
N HIS A 34 2.04 -11.68 -2.46
CA HIS A 34 3.27 -11.89 -1.68
C HIS A 34 4.51 -11.99 -2.57
N GLY A 35 4.30 -12.45 -3.81
CA GLY A 35 5.32 -12.52 -4.84
C GLY A 35 6.51 -13.39 -4.45
N ASN A 36 6.32 -14.67 -4.11
CA ASN A 36 7.37 -15.65 -3.77
C ASN A 36 8.48 -15.20 -2.80
N LYS A 37 8.32 -14.06 -2.12
CA LYS A 37 9.22 -13.57 -1.09
C LYS A 37 8.83 -14.19 0.25
N LYS A 38 9.80 -14.43 1.11
CA LYS A 38 9.53 -14.82 2.49
C LYS A 38 8.83 -13.67 3.21
N LYS A 39 7.86 -14.01 4.08
CA LYS A 39 7.06 -13.03 4.85
C LYS A 39 7.97 -12.04 5.60
N ILE A 40 8.95 -12.57 6.33
CA ILE A 40 9.92 -11.78 7.10
C ILE A 40 10.66 -10.77 6.20
N ASP A 41 11.29 -11.25 5.12
CA ASP A 41 12.05 -10.40 4.22
C ASP A 41 11.17 -9.30 3.59
N ARG A 42 9.92 -9.62 3.25
CA ARG A 42 8.97 -8.65 2.70
C ARG A 42 8.67 -7.53 3.69
N ILE A 43 8.28 -7.89 4.91
CA ILE A 43 7.88 -6.91 5.94
C ILE A 43 9.06 -6.02 6.31
N VAL A 44 10.22 -6.63 6.56
CA VAL A 44 11.46 -5.91 6.91
C VAL A 44 11.85 -4.94 5.80
N TRP A 45 11.89 -5.40 4.54
CA TRP A 45 12.20 -4.52 3.41
C TRP A 45 11.21 -3.34 3.34
N ALA A 46 9.91 -3.62 3.42
CA ALA A 46 8.88 -2.59 3.24
C ALA A 46 8.88 -1.53 4.35
N LEU A 47 9.26 -1.90 5.58
CA LEU A 47 9.09 -1.07 6.77
C LEU A 47 10.39 -0.50 7.33
N GLN A 48 11.47 -1.29 7.43
CA GLN A 48 12.66 -0.94 8.21
C GLN A 48 13.25 0.41 7.76
N GLY A 49 13.66 0.50 6.49
CA GLY A 49 14.27 1.72 5.96
C GLY A 49 13.30 2.92 5.98
N ARG A 50 11.98 2.70 5.95
CA ARG A 50 11.00 3.79 5.97
C ARG A 50 10.77 4.36 7.36
N PHE A 51 10.79 3.52 8.38
CA PHE A 51 10.78 3.98 9.77
C PHE A 51 12.08 4.70 10.11
N GLU A 52 13.23 4.14 9.72
CA GLU A 52 14.55 4.76 9.94
C GLU A 52 14.68 6.14 9.29
N ASN A 53 14.14 6.32 8.08
CA ASN A 53 14.16 7.60 7.36
C ASN A 53 12.97 8.52 7.70
N GLY A 54 12.10 8.14 8.65
CA GLY A 54 10.96 8.96 9.07
C GLY A 54 9.86 9.16 8.00
N VAL A 55 9.82 8.29 6.98
CA VAL A 55 8.81 8.28 5.93
C VAL A 55 7.46 7.81 6.49
N ILE A 56 7.49 6.81 7.39
CA ILE A 56 6.32 6.37 8.14
C ILE A 56 6.28 7.09 9.48
N LYS A 57 5.15 7.73 9.78
CA LYS A 57 4.87 8.35 11.08
C LYS A 57 3.57 7.78 11.62
N LEU A 58 3.63 7.22 12.82
CA LEU A 58 2.45 6.69 13.50
C LEU A 58 1.73 7.84 14.21
N CYS A 59 0.42 7.91 14.04
CA CYS A 59 -0.42 8.79 14.83
C CYS A 59 -0.87 8.01 16.09
N PRO A 60 -0.71 8.57 17.31
CA PRO A 60 -1.13 7.90 18.53
C PRO A 60 -2.62 7.58 18.52
N GLY A 61 -2.98 6.39 19.00
CA GLY A 61 -4.35 5.94 19.19
C GLY A 61 -4.41 4.62 19.93
N ASP A 62 -5.62 4.11 20.16
CA ASP A 62 -5.87 2.88 20.94
C ASP A 62 -5.18 1.63 20.38
N TRP A 63 -4.78 1.66 19.11
CA TRP A 63 -4.08 0.57 18.42
C TRP A 63 -2.56 0.66 18.49
N THR A 64 -2.01 1.81 18.93
CA THR A 64 -0.56 2.08 18.82
C THR A 64 0.28 1.15 19.68
N ASP A 65 -0.13 0.89 20.92
CA ASP A 65 0.64 0.02 21.83
C ASP A 65 0.71 -1.41 21.30
N ALA A 66 -0.43 -1.96 20.86
CA ALA A 66 -0.50 -3.30 20.27
C ALA A 66 0.34 -3.40 18.98
N PHE A 67 0.27 -2.39 18.11
CA PHE A 67 1.08 -2.34 16.89
C PHE A 67 2.58 -2.31 17.21
N LEU A 68 2.99 -1.51 18.20
CA LEU A 68 4.38 -1.40 18.61
C LEU A 68 4.88 -2.71 19.23
N ASP A 69 4.08 -3.38 20.04
CA ASP A 69 4.41 -4.69 20.61
C ASP A 69 4.65 -5.73 19.50
N GLU A 70 3.74 -5.85 18.53
CA GLU A 70 3.90 -6.73 17.37
C GLU A 70 5.17 -6.37 16.57
N LEU A 71 5.40 -5.07 16.33
CA LEU A 71 6.54 -4.59 15.56
C LEU A 71 7.89 -4.85 16.26
N PHE A 72 7.96 -4.70 17.58
CA PHE A 72 9.19 -4.92 18.35
C PHE A 72 9.52 -6.40 18.56
N GLN A 73 8.50 -7.26 18.61
CA GLN A 73 8.68 -8.70 18.76
C GLN A 73 8.90 -9.41 17.42
N PHE A 74 8.61 -8.75 16.29
CA PHE A 74 8.88 -9.31 14.97
C PHE A 74 10.38 -9.63 14.78
N PRO A 75 10.77 -10.83 14.31
CA PRO A 75 9.97 -11.89 13.68
C PRO A 75 9.71 -13.12 14.58
N ASP A 76 9.46 -12.94 15.88
CA ASP A 76 9.16 -14.06 16.79
C ASP A 76 7.90 -14.83 16.32
N PRO A 77 7.98 -16.15 16.03
CA PRO A 77 6.83 -16.93 15.59
C PRO A 77 5.73 -17.11 16.65
N LEU A 78 5.99 -16.76 17.92
CA LEU A 78 5.01 -16.85 19.00
C LEU A 78 4.15 -15.59 19.15
N THR A 79 4.49 -14.52 18.44
CA THR A 79 3.76 -13.25 18.48
C THR A 79 2.98 -13.03 17.19
N HIS A 80 1.84 -12.34 17.31
CA HIS A 80 1.11 -11.83 16.16
C HIS A 80 1.96 -10.86 15.34
N ASP A 81 1.81 -10.93 14.02
CA ASP A 81 2.49 -10.04 13.07
C ASP A 81 1.51 -9.43 12.06
N ASP A 82 0.21 -9.51 12.34
CA ASP A 82 -0.87 -9.14 11.45
C ASP A 82 -0.86 -7.65 11.11
N MET A 83 -0.56 -6.77 12.08
CA MET A 83 -0.56 -5.33 11.84
C MET A 83 0.68 -4.85 11.07
N PRO A 84 1.93 -5.22 11.44
CA PRO A 84 3.11 -4.95 10.62
C PRO A 84 2.98 -5.54 9.21
N ASP A 85 2.41 -6.74 9.08
CA ASP A 85 2.22 -7.37 7.76
C ASP A 85 1.23 -6.58 6.90
N SER A 86 0.08 -6.19 7.48
CA SER A 86 -0.91 -5.36 6.81
C SER A 86 -0.34 -4.00 6.38
N LEU A 87 0.51 -3.39 7.21
CA LEU A 87 1.19 -2.14 6.85
C LEU A 87 2.18 -2.35 5.70
N SER A 88 2.88 -3.48 5.66
CA SER A 88 3.81 -3.81 4.58
C SER A 88 3.14 -3.86 3.20
N TYR A 89 1.87 -4.22 3.14
CA TYR A 89 1.09 -4.26 1.90
C TYR A 89 0.76 -2.89 1.31
N ILE A 90 0.79 -1.82 2.12
CA ILE A 90 0.60 -0.45 1.62
C ILE A 90 1.70 -0.10 0.60
N ASP A 91 2.91 -0.64 0.77
CA ASP A 91 3.99 -0.51 -0.20
C ASP A 91 3.58 -0.94 -1.61
N GLN A 92 2.87 -2.07 -1.73
CA GLN A 92 2.45 -2.60 -3.03
C GLN A 92 1.34 -1.75 -3.66
N MET A 93 0.53 -1.08 -2.83
CA MET A 93 -0.55 -0.21 -3.27
C MET A 93 -0.09 1.20 -3.61
N ALA A 94 0.99 1.67 -2.99
CA ALA A 94 1.57 2.97 -3.27
C ALA A 94 2.12 2.93 -4.71
N GLN A 95 1.27 3.26 -5.68
CA GLN A 95 1.71 3.48 -7.05
C GLN A 95 2.84 4.50 -6.98
N VAL A 96 4.06 4.10 -7.33
CA VAL A 96 5.12 5.03 -7.67
C VAL A 96 4.60 5.74 -8.90
N SER A 97 3.98 6.88 -8.66
CA SER A 97 3.65 7.80 -9.72
C SER A 97 5.00 8.24 -10.28
N TYR A 98 5.41 7.65 -11.40
CA TYR A 98 6.53 8.12 -12.20
C TYR A 98 6.18 9.54 -12.71
N TRP A 99 6.19 10.52 -11.82
CA TRP A 99 6.15 11.95 -12.20
C TRP A 99 7.53 12.48 -12.55
N ASP A 100 8.59 11.68 -12.40
CA ASP A 100 9.98 12.06 -12.73
C ASP A 100 10.40 11.67 -14.16
N GLN A 101 9.49 11.18 -15.02
CA GLN A 101 9.78 10.83 -16.41
C GLN A 101 8.86 11.52 -17.43
N TYR A 102 8.32 12.69 -17.09
CA TYR A 102 8.01 13.64 -18.15
C TYR A 102 9.30 14.42 -18.41
N GLU A 103 10.11 13.95 -19.39
CA GLU A 103 10.84 14.93 -20.17
C GLU A 103 9.77 15.81 -20.81
N LEU A 104 9.68 17.05 -20.34
CA LEU A 104 9.05 18.11 -21.11
C LEU A 104 9.89 18.23 -22.37
N ASP A 105 9.54 17.46 -23.41
CA ASP A 105 9.98 17.80 -24.76
C ASP A 105 9.61 19.26 -24.94
N GLU A 106 10.62 20.11 -25.15
CA GLU A 106 10.42 21.51 -25.51
C GLU A 106 9.45 21.52 -26.68
N HIS A 107 8.21 21.93 -26.43
CA HIS A 107 7.21 21.99 -27.47
C HIS A 107 7.58 23.16 -28.38
N GLU A 108 8.29 22.86 -29.46
CA GLU A 108 8.71 23.85 -30.44
C GLU A 108 7.47 24.28 -31.24
N TYR A 109 6.99 25.51 -31.01
CA TYR A 109 5.86 26.07 -31.74
C TYR A 109 6.20 26.17 -33.23
N THR A 110 5.64 25.29 -34.06
CA THR A 110 5.80 25.31 -35.52
C THR A 110 4.88 26.34 -36.19
N ASP A 111 4.72 27.53 -35.61
CA ASP A 111 3.85 28.59 -36.18
C ASP A 111 4.62 29.73 -36.84
N ALA A 112 5.82 29.44 -37.36
CA ALA A 112 6.58 30.40 -38.17
C ALA A 112 6.28 30.28 -39.68
N GLN A 113 5.40 29.38 -40.12
CA GLN A 113 5.25 29.05 -41.55
C GLN A 113 3.82 28.90 -42.08
N VAL A 114 2.80 29.42 -41.38
CA VAL A 114 1.45 29.55 -41.94
C VAL A 114 1.00 31.00 -41.82
N GLY A 115 1.45 31.81 -42.77
CA GLY A 115 0.90 33.15 -42.98
C GLY A 115 -0.56 33.09 -43.44
N TYR A 116 -1.36 34.01 -42.94
CA TYR A 116 -2.35 34.79 -43.68
C TYR A 116 -2.54 36.15 -43.01
#